data_AF-A0A1C5NSV8-F1
#
_entry.id   AF-A0A1C5NSV8-F1
#
_cell.length_a   1.000
_cell.length_b   1.000
_cell.length_c   1.000
_cell.angle_alpha   90.00
_cell.angle_beta   90.00
_cell.angle_gamma   90.00
#
_symmetry.space_group_name_H-M   'P 1'
#
loop_
_entity.id
_entity.type
_entity.pdbx_description
1 polymer ?
#
loop_
_entity_poly.entity_id
_entity_poly.type
_entity_poly.pdbx_seq_one_letter_code
_entity_poly.pdbx_strand_id
1 'polypeptide(L)'
;MSKNSKKKWTPTPEQLEKYKKQVEETKELSKTAIRDIFDNYRTDQDKMIEYFLFSSRFYNYSPRNTAMIFQQNPHATFVQSSASWIKMGAYPKKGTHGASILVPQTKKFIIADKDTVIKYQKLTDNYRDTILSTNAKYVAVALSEACAEIKEKAKAGEYDIKEKLVFGKGTVFDISQTTYPKEKYPEIFSVGIADEKANFMYKAIANYINEKTPYSIEDVELDSISLGGFFSPSSNAICINTICEDTRKIYVMLHELGHAFYHNLEAQKSEKEDGQNTNILFTTERKEIEADIFATMSLGMYGFELDDQLKSHLKGNYNSYIKQLENAGKSHEDISLDIENLSTNVMMKFNSHAKEMNQYIEEYTLQQEQETSLEEDEIVEETDEIEMSF
;
A
#
# COMPACT_ATOMS: atom_id res chain seq x y z
N MET A 1 -13.20 -13.43 50.53
CA MET A 1 -12.83 -12.45 49.47
C MET A 1 -13.42 -12.93 48.15
N SER A 2 -14.48 -12.28 47.67
CA SER A 2 -15.14 -12.62 46.40
C SER A 2 -14.21 -12.25 45.24
N LYS A 3 -13.75 -13.26 44.48
CA LYS A 3 -13.04 -13.03 43.22
C LYS A 3 -14.03 -12.43 42.24
N ASN A 4 -13.96 -11.12 42.06
CA ASN A 4 -14.75 -10.39 41.07
C ASN A 4 -14.21 -10.74 39.68
N SER A 5 -14.56 -11.93 39.16
CA SER A 5 -14.26 -12.29 37.77
C SER A 5 -15.09 -11.37 36.91
N LYS A 6 -14.46 -10.34 36.31
CA LYS A 6 -15.10 -9.52 35.28
C LYS A 6 -15.67 -10.47 34.24
N LYS A 7 -17.00 -10.65 34.22
CA LYS A 7 -17.69 -11.49 33.22
C LYS A 7 -17.20 -11.01 31.86
N LYS A 8 -16.54 -11.91 31.12
CA LYS A 8 -16.08 -11.65 29.76
C LYS A 8 -17.32 -11.25 28.96
N TRP A 9 -17.33 -10.05 28.39
CA TRP A 9 -18.46 -9.57 27.61
C TRP A 9 -18.72 -10.54 26.44
N THR A 10 -19.98 -10.92 26.25
CA THR A 10 -20.40 -11.83 25.17
C THR A 10 -21.48 -11.13 24.36
N PRO A 11 -21.30 -10.94 23.05
CA PRO A 11 -22.31 -10.33 22.20
C PRO A 11 -23.58 -11.18 22.12
N THR A 12 -24.73 -10.53 22.00
CA THR A 12 -26.01 -11.22 21.72
C THR A 12 -26.03 -11.80 20.30
N PRO A 13 -26.91 -12.77 20.00
CA PRO A 13 -27.07 -13.28 18.64
C PRO A 13 -27.37 -12.18 17.60
N GLU A 14 -28.21 -11.21 17.97
CA GLU A 14 -28.55 -10.06 17.12
C GLU A 14 -27.32 -9.17 16.84
N GLN A 15 -26.50 -8.91 17.86
CA GLN A 15 -25.26 -8.15 17.70
C GLN A 15 -24.26 -8.89 16.80
N LEU A 16 -24.17 -10.22 16.91
CA LEU A 16 -23.30 -11.03 16.07
C LEU A 16 -23.77 -11.01 14.62
N GLU A 17 -25.08 -11.13 14.38
CA GLU A 17 -25.67 -11.07 13.04
C GLU A 17 -25.45 -9.69 12.39
N LYS A 18 -25.69 -8.61 13.15
CA LYS A 18 -25.39 -7.25 12.69
C LYS A 18 -23.92 -7.07 12.33
N TYR A 19 -23.00 -7.60 13.14
CA TYR A 19 -21.58 -7.56 12.84
C TYR A 19 -21.22 -8.37 11.59
N LYS A 20 -21.80 -9.57 11.40
CA LYS A 20 -21.61 -10.38 10.19
C LYS A 20 -22.04 -9.63 8.93
N LYS A 21 -23.20 -8.98 8.97
CA LYS A 21 -23.68 -8.14 7.87
C LYS A 21 -22.70 -7.01 7.55
N GLN A 22 -22.21 -6.30 8.57
CA GLN A 22 -21.22 -5.24 8.40
C GLN A 22 -19.88 -5.73 7.83
N VAL A 23 -19.44 -6.94 8.21
CA VAL A 23 -18.24 -7.55 7.64
C VAL A 23 -18.46 -7.84 6.15
N GLU A 24 -19.62 -8.35 5.77
CA GLU A 24 -19.92 -8.63 4.37
C GLU A 24 -20.04 -7.35 3.54
N GLU A 25 -20.72 -6.32 4.05
CA GLU A 25 -20.75 -4.98 3.44
C GLU A 25 -19.33 -4.42 3.25
N THR A 26 -18.43 -4.62 4.23
CA THR A 26 -17.03 -4.16 4.13
C THR A 26 -16.23 -4.96 3.10
N LYS A 27 -16.50 -6.27 2.94
CA LYS A 27 -15.86 -7.07 1.88
C LYS A 27 -16.32 -6.67 0.50
N GLU A 28 -17.61 -6.40 0.33
CA GLU A 28 -18.14 -5.89 -0.93
C GLU A 28 -17.56 -4.52 -1.25
N LEU A 29 -17.50 -3.60 -0.27
CA LEU A 29 -16.80 -2.32 -0.42
C LEU A 29 -15.33 -2.53 -0.82
N SER A 30 -14.63 -3.49 -0.23
CA SER A 30 -13.25 -3.78 -0.60
C SER A 30 -13.08 -4.24 -2.06
N LYS A 31 -14.09 -4.87 -2.65
CA LYS A 31 -14.08 -5.28 -4.06
C LYS A 31 -14.48 -4.12 -4.96
N THR A 32 -15.55 -3.41 -4.64
CA THR A 32 -16.06 -2.31 -5.46
C THR A 32 -15.11 -1.12 -5.45
N ALA A 33 -14.51 -0.77 -4.30
CA ALA A 33 -13.65 0.40 -4.19
C ALA A 33 -12.44 0.35 -5.13
N ILE A 34 -11.80 -0.81 -5.25
CA ILE A 34 -10.66 -0.98 -6.14
C ILE A 34 -11.13 -1.08 -7.59
N ARG A 35 -12.21 -1.82 -7.85
CA ARG A 35 -12.77 -2.01 -9.18
C ARG A 35 -13.26 -0.69 -9.79
N ASP A 36 -13.93 0.16 -9.02
CA ASP A 36 -14.43 1.47 -9.43
C ASP A 36 -13.31 2.45 -9.87
N ILE A 37 -12.06 2.17 -9.50
CA ILE A 37 -10.90 2.95 -9.94
C ILE A 37 -10.45 2.50 -11.34
N PHE A 38 -10.54 1.21 -11.64
CA PHE A 38 -9.97 0.62 -12.85
C PHE A 38 -10.98 0.24 -13.94
N ASP A 39 -12.28 0.13 -13.63
CA ASP A 39 -13.31 -0.20 -14.62
C ASP A 39 -13.41 0.87 -15.72
N ASN A 40 -13.25 2.14 -15.39
CA ASN A 40 -13.29 3.24 -16.36
C ASN A 40 -11.89 3.62 -16.88
N TYR A 41 -11.00 2.64 -17.11
CA TYR A 41 -9.59 2.83 -17.49
C TYR A 41 -9.34 3.75 -18.70
N ARG A 42 -10.38 4.00 -19.52
CA ARG A 42 -10.32 4.91 -20.68
C ARG A 42 -10.65 6.38 -20.36
N THR A 43 -11.52 6.62 -19.38
CA THR A 43 -12.07 7.97 -19.11
C THR A 43 -11.60 8.54 -17.78
N ASP A 44 -11.25 7.68 -16.83
CA ASP A 44 -10.99 8.08 -15.44
C ASP A 44 -9.49 7.95 -15.10
N GLN A 45 -8.60 8.21 -16.07
CA GLN A 45 -7.15 8.11 -15.86
C GLN A 45 -6.64 9.08 -14.79
N ASP A 46 -7.24 10.26 -14.66
CA ASP A 46 -6.91 11.21 -13.59
C ASP A 46 -7.28 10.66 -12.21
N LYS A 47 -8.41 9.95 -12.09
CA LYS A 47 -8.81 9.29 -10.84
C LYS A 47 -7.83 8.18 -10.44
N MET A 48 -7.28 7.44 -11.42
CA MET A 48 -6.23 6.46 -11.16
C MET A 48 -4.94 7.13 -10.64
N ILE A 49 -4.53 8.24 -11.25
CA ILE A 49 -3.36 9.02 -10.81
C ILE A 49 -3.58 9.59 -9.41
N GLU A 50 -4.75 10.17 -9.14
CA GLU A 50 -5.16 10.65 -7.82
C GLU A 50 -5.11 9.52 -6.79
N TYR A 51 -5.53 8.31 -7.16
CA TYR A 51 -5.44 7.14 -6.30
C TYR A 51 -3.98 6.71 -6.04
N PHE A 52 -3.09 6.74 -7.03
CA PHE A 52 -1.66 6.45 -6.82
C PHE A 52 -1.01 7.47 -5.88
N LEU A 53 -1.27 8.76 -6.11
CA LEU A 53 -0.83 9.84 -5.24
C LEU A 53 -1.40 9.71 -3.83
N PHE A 54 -2.69 9.37 -3.70
CA PHE A 54 -3.29 9.10 -2.40
C PHE A 54 -2.58 7.94 -1.70
N SER A 55 -2.35 6.86 -2.44
CA SER A 55 -1.76 5.64 -1.92
C SER A 55 -0.31 5.79 -1.48
N SER A 56 0.43 6.73 -2.04
CA SER A 56 1.78 7.09 -1.60
C SER A 56 1.86 7.50 -0.13
N ARG A 57 0.76 7.96 0.49
CA ARG A 57 0.68 8.32 1.91
C ARG A 57 0.19 7.19 2.80
N PHE A 58 -0.37 6.14 2.21
CA PHE A 58 -0.97 5.00 2.91
C PHE A 58 -0.22 3.70 2.63
N TYR A 59 1.10 3.75 2.46
CA TYR A 59 1.93 2.59 2.13
C TYR A 59 1.94 1.50 3.22
N ASN A 60 1.45 1.80 4.43
CA ASN A 60 1.24 0.81 5.49
C ASN A 60 -0.07 0.01 5.35
N TYR A 61 -0.91 0.32 4.36
CA TYR A 61 -2.17 -0.36 4.06
C TYR A 61 -2.07 -1.11 2.73
N SER A 62 -2.85 -2.19 2.60
CA SER A 62 -2.96 -2.89 1.31
C SER A 62 -3.66 -1.98 0.28
N PRO A 63 -3.40 -2.15 -1.03
CA PRO A 63 -4.07 -1.35 -2.07
C PRO A 63 -5.59 -1.34 -1.94
N ARG A 64 -6.21 -2.49 -1.59
CA ARG A 64 -7.65 -2.57 -1.36
C ARG A 64 -8.12 -1.77 -0.13
N ASN A 65 -7.39 -1.82 0.98
CA ASN A 65 -7.71 -0.98 2.13
C ASN A 65 -7.55 0.51 1.80
N THR A 66 -6.50 0.86 1.06
CA THR A 66 -6.26 2.23 0.59
C THR A 66 -7.36 2.71 -0.35
N ALA A 67 -7.83 1.88 -1.28
CA ALA A 67 -8.96 2.19 -2.16
C ALA A 67 -10.25 2.41 -1.36
N MET A 68 -10.52 1.57 -0.35
CA MET A 68 -11.67 1.80 0.55
C MET A 68 -11.58 3.12 1.30
N ILE A 69 -10.40 3.50 1.78
CA ILE A 69 -10.21 4.79 2.47
C ILE A 69 -10.42 5.92 1.44
N PHE A 70 -9.82 5.82 0.26
CA PHE A 70 -9.96 6.82 -0.82
C PHE A 70 -11.43 7.04 -1.21
N GLN A 71 -12.21 5.98 -1.41
CA GLN A 71 -13.63 6.08 -1.77
C GLN A 71 -14.48 6.70 -0.64
N GLN A 72 -14.13 6.46 0.62
CA GLN A 72 -14.86 7.00 1.78
C GLN A 72 -14.42 8.43 2.15
N ASN A 73 -13.15 8.77 1.92
CA ASN A 73 -12.56 10.07 2.17
C ASN A 73 -11.32 10.29 1.27
N PRO A 74 -11.49 10.90 0.08
CA PRO A 74 -10.38 11.13 -0.86
C PRO A 74 -9.38 12.17 -0.36
N HIS A 75 -9.76 12.95 0.67
CA HIS A 75 -8.91 13.97 1.30
C HIS A 75 -8.26 13.47 2.59
N ALA A 76 -8.33 12.18 2.90
CA ALA A 76 -7.61 11.63 4.04
C ALA A 76 -6.10 11.86 3.87
N THR A 77 -5.46 12.29 4.96
CA THR A 77 -4.03 12.64 4.99
C THR A 77 -3.26 11.69 5.87
N PHE A 78 -3.84 11.31 7.01
CA PHE A 78 -3.24 10.34 7.93
C PHE A 78 -4.34 9.66 8.73
N VAL A 79 -4.44 8.33 8.61
CA VAL A 79 -5.49 7.55 9.27
C VAL A 79 -4.91 6.56 10.25
N GLN A 80 -5.59 6.39 11.38
CA GLN A 80 -5.22 5.43 12.40
C GLN A 80 -6.47 4.83 13.06
N SER A 81 -6.31 3.64 13.65
CA SER A 81 -7.37 3.05 14.46
C SER A 81 -7.61 3.89 15.72
N SER A 82 -8.81 3.82 16.30
CA SER A 82 -9.08 4.51 17.57
C SER A 82 -8.08 4.10 18.67
N ALA A 83 -7.65 2.83 18.70
CA ALA A 83 -6.66 2.35 19.67
C ALA A 83 -5.27 2.96 19.43
N SER A 84 -4.87 3.12 18.16
CA SER A 84 -3.62 3.77 17.78
C SER A 84 -3.63 5.25 18.16
N TRP A 85 -4.73 5.97 17.89
CA TRP A 85 -4.88 7.36 18.31
C TRP A 85 -4.75 7.54 19.82
N ILE A 86 -5.37 6.65 20.60
CA ILE A 86 -5.28 6.68 22.08
C ILE A 86 -3.81 6.52 22.53
N LYS A 87 -3.03 5.66 21.88
CA LYS A 87 -1.60 5.51 22.18
C LYS A 87 -0.79 6.77 21.86
N MET A 88 -1.22 7.55 20.86
CA MET A 88 -0.65 8.83 20.50
C MET A 88 -1.17 10.01 21.36
N GLY A 89 -1.99 9.73 22.38
CA GLY A 89 -2.57 10.76 23.26
C GLY A 89 -3.74 11.53 22.64
N ALA A 90 -4.35 11.02 21.56
CA ALA A 90 -5.50 11.63 20.90
C ALA A 90 -6.71 10.69 20.82
N TYR A 91 -7.88 11.26 20.55
CA TYR A 91 -9.14 10.52 20.49
C TYR A 91 -9.95 10.93 19.26
N PRO A 92 -10.69 10.02 18.62
CA PRO A 92 -11.71 10.41 17.67
C PRO A 92 -12.73 11.36 18.30
N LYS A 93 -13.07 12.45 17.61
CA LYS A 93 -14.06 13.43 18.06
C LYS A 93 -15.42 12.76 18.22
N LYS A 94 -16.18 13.18 19.23
CA LYS A 94 -17.54 12.67 19.46
C LYS A 94 -18.41 12.91 18.22
N GLY A 95 -19.08 11.86 17.75
CA GLY A 95 -20.00 11.94 16.60
C GLY A 95 -19.34 11.77 15.22
N THR A 96 -18.01 11.63 15.15
CA THR A 96 -17.33 11.37 13.87
C THR A 96 -17.48 9.92 13.42
N HIS A 97 -17.47 9.70 12.11
CA HIS A 97 -17.53 8.37 11.50
C HIS A 97 -16.24 8.10 10.74
N GLY A 98 -15.52 7.06 11.15
CA GLY A 98 -14.28 6.64 10.48
C GLY A 98 -14.55 5.80 9.23
N ALA A 99 -13.53 5.70 8.36
CA ALA A 99 -13.54 4.84 7.19
C ALA A 99 -13.46 3.36 7.60
N SER A 100 -14.28 2.52 6.98
CA SER A 100 -14.26 1.07 7.16
C SER A 100 -13.12 0.46 6.35
N ILE A 101 -12.41 -0.50 6.96
CA ILE A 101 -11.34 -1.28 6.31
C ILE A 101 -11.45 -2.76 6.68
N LEU A 102 -10.74 -3.62 5.96
CA LEU A 102 -10.57 -5.03 6.34
C LEU A 102 -9.32 -5.20 7.21
N VAL A 103 -9.48 -5.87 8.34
CA VAL A 103 -8.38 -6.14 9.28
C VAL A 103 -8.22 -7.64 9.53
N PRO A 104 -6.98 -8.14 9.61
CA PRO A 104 -6.72 -9.52 9.96
C PRO A 104 -7.20 -9.83 11.38
N GLN A 105 -7.84 -10.98 11.55
CA GLN A 105 -8.31 -11.51 12.82
C GLN A 105 -7.98 -13.00 12.88
N THR A 106 -7.34 -13.44 13.96
CA THR A 106 -7.17 -14.87 14.24
C THR A 106 -8.45 -15.41 14.85
N LYS A 107 -9.15 -16.32 14.14
CA LYS A 107 -10.31 -17.04 14.66
C LYS A 107 -10.01 -18.51 14.82
N LYS A 108 -10.56 -19.12 15.87
CA LYS A 108 -10.49 -20.56 16.14
C LYS A 108 -11.64 -21.28 15.46
N PHE A 109 -11.34 -22.39 14.81
CA PHE A 109 -12.31 -23.29 14.20
C PHE A 109 -12.13 -24.70 14.76
N ILE A 110 -13.24 -25.34 15.11
CA ILE A 110 -13.31 -26.76 15.44
C ILE A 110 -13.44 -27.53 14.12
N ILE A 111 -12.57 -28.52 13.92
CA ILE A 111 -12.61 -29.41 12.75
C ILE A 111 -13.43 -30.65 13.14
N ALA A 112 -14.75 -30.57 12.96
CA ALA A 112 -15.68 -31.62 13.37
C ALA A 112 -16.08 -32.52 12.20
N ASP A 113 -16.45 -33.77 12.45
CA ASP A 113 -16.95 -34.65 11.39
C ASP A 113 -18.26 -34.12 10.79
N LYS A 114 -18.40 -34.33 9.48
CA LYS A 114 -19.54 -33.84 8.69
C LYS A 114 -20.90 -34.23 9.29
N ASP A 115 -21.04 -35.48 9.75
CA ASP A 115 -22.31 -36.00 10.27
C ASP A 115 -22.71 -35.31 11.59
N THR A 116 -21.76 -35.11 12.51
CA THR A 116 -21.99 -34.38 13.75
C THR A 116 -22.39 -32.93 13.48
N VAL A 117 -21.74 -32.26 12.53
CA VAL A 117 -22.10 -30.88 12.18
C VAL A 117 -23.51 -30.80 11.59
N ILE A 118 -23.85 -31.69 10.65
CA ILE A 118 -25.19 -31.75 10.04
C ILE A 118 -26.28 -32.03 11.09
N LYS A 119 -25.96 -32.83 12.11
CA LYS A 119 -26.90 -33.24 13.15
C LYS A 119 -27.15 -32.17 14.21
N TYR A 120 -26.10 -31.53 14.71
CA TYR A 120 -26.20 -30.66 15.91
C TYR A 120 -26.01 -29.18 15.63
N GLN A 121 -25.28 -28.79 14.58
CA GLN A 121 -25.06 -27.39 14.29
C GLN A 121 -26.32 -26.76 13.68
N LYS A 122 -26.68 -25.55 14.12
CA LYS A 122 -27.67 -24.74 13.42
C LYS A 122 -27.04 -24.20 12.12
N LEU A 123 -27.54 -24.65 10.98
CA LEU A 123 -27.08 -24.28 9.64
C LEU A 123 -28.20 -23.54 8.89
N THR A 124 -27.84 -22.67 7.97
CA THR A 124 -28.78 -22.19 6.94
C THR A 124 -28.92 -23.27 5.86
N ASP A 125 -30.05 -23.27 5.13
CA ASP A 125 -30.31 -24.28 4.09
C ASP A 125 -29.19 -24.31 3.05
N ASN A 126 -28.80 -23.15 2.52
CA ASN A 126 -27.70 -23.02 1.56
C ASN A 126 -26.36 -23.59 2.09
N TYR A 127 -26.05 -23.34 3.37
CA TYR A 127 -24.80 -23.85 3.95
C TYR A 127 -24.87 -25.37 4.19
N ARG A 128 -26.05 -25.90 4.55
CA ARG A 128 -26.29 -27.33 4.67
C ARG A 128 -26.11 -28.03 3.32
N ASP A 129 -26.67 -27.46 2.24
CA ASP A 129 -26.53 -27.99 0.87
C ASP A 129 -25.07 -27.96 0.40
N THR A 130 -24.34 -26.90 0.74
CA THR A 130 -22.90 -26.80 0.47
C THR A 130 -22.13 -27.92 1.18
N ILE A 131 -22.40 -28.16 2.47
CA ILE A 131 -21.73 -29.25 3.21
C ILE A 131 -22.07 -30.61 2.59
N LEU A 132 -23.35 -30.84 2.28
CA LEU A 132 -23.84 -32.10 1.73
C LEU A 132 -23.24 -32.43 0.36
N SER A 133 -23.12 -31.43 -0.52
CA SER A 133 -22.57 -31.59 -1.88
C SER A 133 -21.07 -31.84 -1.92
N THR A 134 -20.33 -31.55 -0.85
CA THR A 134 -18.88 -31.82 -0.80
C THR A 134 -18.57 -33.24 -0.32
N ASN A 135 -17.48 -33.83 -0.83
CA ASN A 135 -16.91 -35.09 -0.33
C ASN A 135 -16.04 -34.90 0.94
N ALA A 136 -16.11 -33.72 1.58
CA ALA A 136 -15.28 -33.43 2.75
C ALA A 136 -15.71 -34.26 3.95
N LYS A 137 -14.76 -34.97 4.58
CA LYS A 137 -14.99 -35.76 5.80
C LYS A 137 -15.22 -34.86 7.04
N TYR A 138 -14.58 -33.70 7.06
CA TYR A 138 -14.63 -32.75 8.18
C TYR A 138 -15.09 -31.37 7.72
N VAL A 139 -15.76 -30.67 8.61
CA VAL A 139 -16.26 -29.31 8.41
C VAL A 139 -15.68 -28.41 9.49
N ALA A 140 -15.17 -27.25 9.09
CA ALA A 140 -14.68 -26.24 10.01
C ALA A 140 -15.86 -25.42 10.57
N VAL A 141 -16.07 -25.47 11.89
CA VAL A 141 -17.09 -24.68 12.58
C VAL A 141 -16.39 -23.65 13.47
N ALA A 142 -16.72 -22.37 13.32
CA ALA A 142 -16.13 -21.33 14.16
C ALA A 142 -16.39 -21.63 15.65
N LEU A 143 -15.35 -21.63 16.47
CA LEU A 143 -15.43 -21.98 17.90
C LEU A 143 -16.46 -21.11 18.65
N SER A 144 -16.62 -19.85 18.25
CA SER A 144 -17.63 -18.95 18.82
C SER A 144 -19.06 -19.40 18.52
N GLU A 145 -19.29 -20.00 17.35
CA GLU A 145 -20.60 -20.32 16.78
C GLU A 145 -21.00 -21.80 16.94
N ALA A 146 -20.04 -22.66 17.27
CA ALA A 146 -20.29 -24.07 17.52
C ALA A 146 -21.36 -24.27 18.61
N CYS A 147 -22.27 -25.21 18.39
CA CYS A 147 -23.25 -25.64 19.39
C CYS A 147 -22.57 -26.27 20.62
N ALA A 148 -23.34 -26.52 21.67
CA ALA A 148 -22.81 -27.06 22.92
C ALA A 148 -22.18 -28.44 22.70
N GLU A 149 -22.82 -29.30 21.93
CA GLU A 149 -22.42 -30.66 21.64
C GLU A 149 -21.06 -30.71 20.93
N ILE A 150 -20.87 -29.87 19.91
CA ILE A 150 -19.59 -29.78 19.18
C ILE A 150 -18.49 -29.20 20.08
N LYS A 151 -18.82 -28.21 20.92
CA LYS A 151 -17.88 -27.62 21.89
C LYS A 151 -17.45 -28.63 22.96
N GLU A 152 -18.34 -29.49 23.41
CA GLU A 152 -18.05 -30.53 24.41
C GLU A 152 -17.12 -31.59 23.83
N LYS A 153 -17.40 -32.10 22.64
CA LYS A 153 -16.51 -33.04 21.93
C LYS A 153 -15.11 -32.45 21.69
N ALA A 154 -15.03 -31.17 21.28
CA ALA A 154 -13.75 -30.50 21.12
C ALA A 154 -12.99 -30.37 22.47
N LYS A 155 -13.68 -30.10 23.58
CA LYS A 155 -13.07 -30.07 24.93
C LYS A 155 -12.61 -31.45 25.39
N ALA A 156 -13.30 -32.51 24.99
CA ALA A 156 -12.93 -33.89 25.24
C ALA A 156 -11.73 -34.36 24.40
N GLY A 157 -11.24 -33.53 23.47
CA GLY A 157 -10.11 -33.85 22.60
C GLY A 157 -10.49 -34.69 21.38
N GLU A 158 -11.79 -34.85 21.08
CA GLU A 158 -12.26 -35.61 19.92
C GLU A 158 -12.08 -34.84 18.60
N TYR A 159 -11.96 -33.51 18.66
CA TYR A 159 -11.79 -32.65 17.49
C TYR A 159 -10.63 -31.66 17.66
N ASP A 160 -9.88 -31.48 16.57
CA ASP A 160 -8.84 -30.47 16.50
C ASP A 160 -9.43 -29.05 16.50
N ILE A 161 -8.73 -28.14 17.15
CA ILE A 161 -8.99 -26.71 17.06
C ILE A 161 -7.85 -26.07 16.27
N LYS A 162 -8.18 -25.51 15.11
CA LYS A 162 -7.21 -24.81 14.25
C LYS A 162 -7.46 -23.31 14.28
N GLU A 163 -6.37 -22.54 14.35
CA GLU A 163 -6.42 -21.10 14.16
C GLU A 163 -6.35 -20.79 12.66
N LYS A 164 -7.23 -19.90 12.20
CA LYS A 164 -7.25 -19.42 10.82
C LYS A 164 -7.33 -17.91 10.82
N LEU A 165 -6.50 -17.29 9.98
CA LEU A 165 -6.60 -15.89 9.65
C LEU A 165 -7.89 -15.65 8.86
N VAL A 166 -8.73 -14.76 9.36
CA VAL A 166 -9.90 -14.24 8.64
C VAL A 166 -9.85 -12.72 8.63
N PHE A 167 -10.58 -12.09 7.73
CA PHE A 167 -10.72 -10.64 7.72
C PHE A 167 -12.04 -10.22 8.33
N GLY A 168 -11.96 -9.28 9.28
CA GLY A 168 -13.13 -8.63 9.88
C GLY A 168 -13.16 -7.14 9.52
N LYS A 169 -14.23 -6.47 9.95
CA LYS A 169 -14.36 -5.02 9.82
C LYS A 169 -13.46 -4.32 10.85
N GLY A 170 -12.63 -3.41 10.37
CA GLY A 170 -11.93 -2.39 11.14
C GLY A 170 -12.46 -0.98 10.82
N THR A 171 -12.06 -0.01 11.62
CA THR A 171 -12.40 1.40 11.41
C THR A 171 -11.18 2.26 11.71
N VAL A 172 -10.86 3.15 10.78
CA VAL A 172 -9.78 4.12 10.88
C VAL A 172 -10.34 5.54 10.82
N PHE A 173 -9.70 6.45 11.52
CA PHE A 173 -10.10 7.86 11.60
C PHE A 173 -8.96 8.70 11.06
N ASP A 174 -9.29 9.63 10.17
CA ASP A 174 -8.35 10.63 9.71
C ASP A 174 -7.96 11.59 10.84
N ILE A 175 -6.74 12.13 10.81
CA ILE A 175 -6.21 13.07 11.80
C ILE A 175 -7.17 14.24 12.07
N SER A 176 -7.82 14.77 11.02
CA SER A 176 -8.81 15.86 11.13
C SER A 176 -10.06 15.49 11.94
N GLN A 177 -10.35 14.19 12.06
CA GLN A 177 -11.47 13.64 12.83
C GLN A 177 -11.11 13.41 14.30
N THR A 178 -9.90 13.75 14.74
CA THR A 178 -9.40 13.48 16.09
C THR A 178 -9.04 14.74 16.85
N THR A 179 -8.79 14.59 18.15
CA THR A 179 -8.27 15.64 19.04
C THR A 179 -6.75 15.81 18.93
N TYR A 180 -6.09 15.27 17.89
CA TYR A 180 -4.65 15.44 17.72
C TYR A 180 -4.31 16.94 17.57
N PRO A 181 -3.30 17.48 18.29
CA PRO A 181 -2.98 18.90 18.24
C PRO A 181 -2.56 19.35 16.84
N LYS A 182 -3.08 20.49 16.38
CA LYS A 182 -2.80 21.01 15.03
C LYS A 182 -1.33 21.40 14.86
N GLU A 183 -0.72 21.85 15.94
CA GLU A 183 0.67 22.28 16.02
C GLU A 183 1.63 21.12 15.73
N LYS A 184 1.17 19.88 15.94
CA LYS A 184 1.92 18.64 15.67
C LYS A 184 1.64 18.04 14.30
N TYR A 185 0.82 18.67 13.47
CA TYR A 185 0.55 18.16 12.12
C TYR A 185 1.82 18.12 11.26
N PRO A 186 2.74 19.11 11.31
CA PRO A 186 3.98 19.05 10.54
C PRO A 186 4.85 17.82 10.84
N GLU A 187 4.74 17.20 12.02
CA GLU A 187 5.46 15.98 12.39
C GLU A 187 4.95 14.73 11.65
N ILE A 188 3.76 14.80 11.05
CA ILE A 188 3.06 13.65 10.44
C ILE A 188 2.68 13.93 8.98
N PHE A 189 2.50 15.20 8.64
CA PHE A 189 2.07 15.67 7.34
C PHE A 189 2.94 16.88 6.95
N SER A 190 3.88 16.65 6.05
CA SER A 190 4.61 17.69 5.35
C SER A 190 3.81 18.16 4.13
N VAL A 191 3.65 19.47 3.99
CA VAL A 191 3.19 20.08 2.72
C VAL A 191 4.36 20.03 1.73
N GLY A 192 4.06 19.91 0.44
CA GLY A 192 5.02 19.62 -0.64
C GLY A 192 6.38 20.34 -0.55
N ILE A 193 7.39 19.69 -1.14
CA ILE A 193 8.78 20.15 -1.08
C ILE A 193 8.98 21.24 -2.14
N ALA A 194 9.50 22.41 -1.74
CA ALA A 194 9.87 23.47 -2.67
C ALA A 194 11.00 23.03 -3.60
N ASP A 195 10.97 23.47 -4.87
CA ASP A 195 11.95 23.06 -5.89
C ASP A 195 13.42 23.34 -5.49
N GLU A 196 13.68 24.37 -4.69
CA GLU A 196 15.02 24.68 -4.17
C GLU A 196 15.60 23.55 -3.28
N LYS A 197 14.73 22.68 -2.72
CA LYS A 197 15.11 21.48 -1.97
C LYS A 197 15.17 20.22 -2.85
N ALA A 198 14.85 20.28 -4.14
CA ALA A 198 14.89 19.14 -5.05
C ALA A 198 16.31 18.54 -5.15
N ASN A 199 17.35 19.38 -5.21
CA ASN A 199 18.74 18.92 -5.25
C ASN A 199 19.14 18.13 -4.00
N PHE A 200 18.70 18.59 -2.83
CA PHE A 200 18.90 17.87 -1.57
C PHE A 200 18.22 16.49 -1.60
N MET A 201 16.94 16.47 -2.00
CA MET A 201 16.16 15.24 -2.10
C MET A 201 16.74 14.27 -3.12
N TYR A 202 17.21 14.77 -4.27
CA TYR A 202 17.88 13.96 -5.28
C TYR A 202 19.10 13.26 -4.67
N LYS A 203 19.97 13.99 -3.96
CA LYS A 203 21.15 13.41 -3.29
C LYS A 203 20.76 12.36 -2.25
N ALA A 204 19.77 12.66 -1.40
CA ALA A 204 19.30 11.73 -0.38
C ALA A 204 18.79 10.41 -0.99
N ILE A 205 17.97 10.49 -2.05
CA ILE A 205 17.45 9.32 -2.75
C ILE A 205 18.58 8.58 -3.48
N ALA A 206 19.51 9.27 -4.13
CA ALA A 206 20.65 8.65 -4.80
C ALA A 206 21.56 7.90 -3.81
N ASN A 207 21.83 8.49 -2.64
CA ASN A 207 22.60 7.83 -1.59
C ASN A 207 21.90 6.59 -1.05
N TYR A 208 20.58 6.67 -0.82
CA TYR A 208 19.78 5.49 -0.46
C TYR A 208 19.95 4.37 -1.51
N ILE A 209 19.81 4.69 -2.80
CA ILE A 209 19.94 3.70 -3.88
C ILE A 209 21.34 3.06 -3.84
N ASN A 210 22.40 3.87 -3.80
CA ASN A 210 23.78 3.39 -3.80
C ASN A 210 24.15 2.57 -2.54
N GLU A 211 23.61 2.92 -1.37
CA GLU A 211 24.02 2.33 -0.09
C GLU A 211 23.14 1.16 0.38
N LYS A 212 21.85 1.19 0.06
CA LYS A 212 20.85 0.24 0.59
C LYS A 212 20.31 -0.72 -0.46
N THR A 213 20.61 -0.50 -1.73
CA THR A 213 20.17 -1.36 -2.82
C THR A 213 21.38 -1.92 -3.60
N PRO A 214 21.20 -2.96 -4.42
CA PRO A 214 22.28 -3.47 -5.26
C PRO A 214 22.51 -2.63 -6.53
N TYR A 215 21.90 -1.44 -6.63
CA TYR A 215 21.95 -0.58 -7.82
C TYR A 215 22.88 0.61 -7.61
N SER A 216 23.50 1.08 -8.70
CA SER A 216 24.32 2.28 -8.73
C SER A 216 23.65 3.41 -9.51
N ILE A 217 23.92 4.65 -9.14
CA ILE A 217 23.54 5.84 -9.92
C ILE A 217 24.74 6.34 -10.72
N GLU A 218 24.56 6.52 -12.03
CA GLU A 218 25.60 7.00 -12.95
C GLU A 218 25.04 8.14 -13.81
N ASP A 219 25.72 9.29 -13.82
CA ASP A 219 25.42 10.37 -14.76
C ASP A 219 26.08 10.03 -16.13
N VAL A 220 25.32 10.13 -17.21
CA VAL A 220 25.76 9.82 -18.59
C VAL A 220 25.39 10.92 -19.56
N GLU A 221 26.14 11.06 -20.66
CA GLU A 221 25.76 11.91 -21.79
C GLU A 221 24.99 11.08 -22.81
N LEU A 222 23.74 11.47 -23.11
CA LEU A 222 22.94 10.85 -24.16
C LEU A 222 22.68 11.85 -25.29
N ASP A 223 22.85 11.41 -26.53
CA ASP A 223 22.67 12.20 -27.76
C ASP A 223 21.17 12.47 -28.09
N SER A 224 20.34 12.75 -27.08
CA SER A 224 18.96 13.20 -27.25
C SER A 224 18.41 13.87 -25.99
N ILE A 225 17.80 15.06 -26.16
CA ILE A 225 17.07 15.76 -25.10
C ILE A 225 15.79 15.04 -24.65
N SER A 226 15.30 14.08 -25.46
CA SER A 226 14.12 13.27 -25.13
C SER A 226 14.47 12.04 -24.29
N LEU A 227 15.75 11.66 -24.21
CA LEU A 227 16.20 10.53 -23.42
C LEU A 227 16.61 11.03 -22.03
N GLY A 228 15.76 10.73 -21.03
CA GLY A 228 16.02 11.13 -19.64
C GLY A 228 17.04 10.24 -18.95
N GLY A 229 17.00 8.93 -19.18
CA GLY A 229 17.84 7.94 -18.53
C GLY A 229 17.54 6.53 -19.04
N PHE A 230 18.17 5.54 -18.44
CA PHE A 230 17.83 4.13 -18.62
C PHE A 230 18.40 3.27 -17.46
N PHE A 231 17.72 2.18 -17.13
CA PHE A 231 18.27 1.12 -16.29
C PHE A 231 19.03 0.08 -17.14
N SER A 232 20.22 -0.31 -16.67
CA SER A 232 21.07 -1.36 -17.25
C SER A 232 21.03 -2.63 -16.39
N PRO A 233 20.27 -3.68 -16.79
CA PRO A 233 20.18 -4.92 -16.02
C PRO A 233 21.51 -5.67 -15.89
N SER A 234 22.42 -5.53 -16.86
CA SER A 234 23.71 -6.24 -16.84
C SER A 234 24.69 -5.69 -15.81
N SER A 235 24.62 -4.39 -15.53
CA SER A 235 25.50 -3.72 -14.56
C SER A 235 24.78 -3.31 -13.28
N ASN A 236 23.46 -3.48 -13.21
CA ASN A 236 22.61 -2.91 -12.15
C ASN A 236 22.76 -1.38 -12.01
N ALA A 237 23.11 -0.70 -13.11
CA ALA A 237 23.30 0.75 -13.11
C ALA A 237 22.01 1.47 -13.55
N ILE A 238 21.64 2.52 -12.83
CA ILE A 238 20.63 3.50 -13.20
C ILE A 238 21.38 4.69 -13.79
N CYS A 239 21.27 4.85 -15.10
CA CYS A 239 21.97 5.86 -15.86
C CYS A 239 21.04 7.07 -16.09
N ILE A 240 21.47 8.26 -15.69
CA ILE A 240 20.68 9.49 -15.79
C ILE A 240 21.39 10.46 -16.74
N ASN A 241 20.65 11.03 -17.68
CA ASN A 241 21.20 12.02 -18.60
C ASN A 241 21.59 13.30 -17.85
N THR A 242 22.80 13.80 -18.07
CA THR A 242 23.32 15.04 -17.48
C THR A 242 22.48 16.28 -17.81
N ILE A 243 21.66 16.23 -18.87
CA ILE A 243 20.74 17.31 -19.26
C ILE A 243 19.52 17.40 -18.33
N CYS A 244 19.22 16.37 -17.54
CA CYS A 244 18.08 16.39 -16.63
C CYS A 244 18.41 17.15 -15.34
N GLU A 245 17.58 18.13 -15.01
CA GLU A 245 17.70 18.98 -13.82
C GLU A 245 16.42 18.92 -12.96
N ASP A 246 16.50 19.44 -11.74
CA ASP A 246 15.38 19.64 -10.80
C ASP A 246 14.50 18.40 -10.60
N THR A 247 13.19 18.61 -10.43
CA THR A 247 12.17 17.58 -10.22
C THR A 247 12.12 16.57 -11.38
N ARG A 248 12.50 16.97 -12.60
CA ARG A 248 12.61 16.04 -13.74
C ARG A 248 13.74 15.02 -13.54
N LYS A 249 14.89 15.43 -13.00
CA LYS A 249 15.99 14.50 -12.68
C LYS A 249 15.56 13.47 -11.64
N ILE A 250 14.81 13.90 -10.62
CA ILE A 250 14.26 13.02 -9.59
C ILE A 250 13.26 12.02 -10.19
N TYR A 251 12.35 12.50 -11.05
CA TYR A 251 11.40 11.64 -11.73
C TYR A 251 12.09 10.55 -12.54
N VAL A 252 13.05 10.93 -13.39
CA VAL A 252 13.80 9.97 -14.22
C VAL A 252 14.48 8.94 -13.33
N MET A 253 15.19 9.37 -12.28
CA MET A 253 15.84 8.44 -11.34
C MET A 253 14.85 7.45 -10.72
N LEU A 254 13.68 7.91 -10.29
CA LEU A 254 12.66 7.07 -9.66
C LEU A 254 11.97 6.14 -10.68
N HIS A 255 11.80 6.59 -11.93
CA HIS A 255 11.28 5.79 -13.04
C HIS A 255 12.25 4.64 -13.37
N GLU A 256 13.55 4.96 -13.52
CA GLU A 256 14.58 3.93 -13.74
C GLU A 256 14.75 2.99 -12.53
N LEU A 257 14.59 3.49 -11.30
CA LEU A 257 14.52 2.64 -10.11
C LEU A 257 13.31 1.69 -10.16
N GLY A 258 12.18 2.16 -10.70
CA GLY A 258 11.05 1.30 -11.04
C GLY A 258 11.48 0.16 -11.96
N HIS A 259 12.15 0.46 -13.08
CA HIS A 259 12.71 -0.57 -13.94
C HIS A 259 13.67 -1.51 -13.22
N ALA A 260 14.54 -0.98 -12.35
CA ALA A 260 15.44 -1.81 -11.56
C ALA A 260 14.67 -2.80 -10.65
N PHE A 261 13.59 -2.36 -10.02
CA PHE A 261 12.79 -3.21 -9.13
C PHE A 261 11.92 -4.25 -9.83
N TYR A 262 11.40 -3.96 -11.04
CA TYR A 262 10.47 -4.86 -11.75
C TYR A 262 11.11 -5.62 -12.91
N HIS A 263 12.16 -5.08 -13.52
CA HIS A 263 12.68 -5.51 -14.83
C HIS A 263 14.16 -5.88 -14.81
N ASN A 264 14.67 -6.27 -13.63
CA ASN A 264 16.03 -6.81 -13.48
C ASN A 264 16.22 -8.16 -14.19
N LEU A 265 17.46 -8.64 -14.22
CA LEU A 265 17.81 -9.90 -14.89
C LEU A 265 17.07 -11.11 -14.35
N GLU A 266 16.72 -11.14 -13.06
CA GLU A 266 15.99 -12.25 -12.46
C GLU A 266 14.54 -12.26 -12.96
N ALA A 267 13.87 -11.10 -12.93
CA ALA A 267 12.54 -10.93 -13.49
C ALA A 267 12.49 -11.28 -14.98
N GLN A 268 13.48 -10.86 -15.77
CA GLN A 268 13.56 -11.20 -17.20
C GLN A 268 13.76 -12.71 -17.46
N LYS A 269 14.39 -13.44 -16.53
CA LYS A 269 14.51 -14.90 -16.62
C LYS A 269 13.17 -15.56 -16.29
N SER A 270 12.52 -15.13 -15.21
CA SER A 270 11.20 -15.61 -14.83
C SER A 270 10.16 -15.37 -15.93
N GLU A 271 10.15 -14.19 -16.56
CA GLU A 271 9.27 -13.87 -17.71
C GLU A 271 9.45 -14.85 -18.88
N LYS A 272 10.70 -15.25 -19.18
CA LYS A 272 11.01 -16.19 -20.27
C LYS A 272 10.58 -17.63 -19.93
N GLU A 273 10.64 -18.01 -18.66
CA GLU A 273 10.19 -19.32 -18.16
C GLU A 273 8.65 -19.39 -18.09
N ASP A 274 8.01 -18.31 -17.64
CA ASP A 274 6.54 -18.16 -17.53
C ASP A 274 5.86 -17.83 -18.86
N GLY A 275 6.59 -17.60 -19.95
CA GLY A 275 6.06 -17.34 -21.29
C GLY A 275 5.18 -18.47 -21.88
N GLN A 276 4.99 -19.58 -21.16
CA GLN A 276 4.01 -20.63 -21.46
C GLN A 276 2.64 -20.41 -20.78
N ASN A 277 2.51 -19.40 -19.91
CA ASN A 277 1.29 -19.05 -19.17
C ASN A 277 0.56 -17.89 -19.87
N THR A 278 -0.48 -18.22 -20.64
CA THR A 278 -1.06 -17.40 -21.73
C THR A 278 -1.85 -16.13 -21.32
N ASN A 279 -1.89 -15.75 -20.04
CA ASN A 279 -2.85 -14.75 -19.56
C ASN A 279 -2.29 -13.32 -19.38
N ILE A 280 -0.96 -13.15 -19.35
CA ILE A 280 -0.31 -11.84 -19.17
C ILE A 280 0.41 -11.45 -20.46
N LEU A 281 0.18 -10.22 -20.93
CA LEU A 281 0.86 -9.67 -22.10
C LEU A 281 2.05 -8.82 -21.64
N PHE A 282 3.26 -9.37 -21.73
CA PHE A 282 4.49 -8.67 -21.38
C PHE A 282 4.94 -7.79 -22.55
N THR A 283 4.54 -6.50 -22.53
CA THR A 283 4.96 -5.51 -23.53
C THR A 283 5.80 -4.41 -22.90
N THR A 284 6.53 -3.65 -23.73
CA THR A 284 7.25 -2.46 -23.27
C THR A 284 6.33 -1.50 -22.54
N GLU A 285 5.13 -1.23 -23.06
CA GLU A 285 4.17 -0.33 -22.44
C GLU A 285 3.74 -0.77 -21.05
N ARG A 286 3.61 -2.08 -20.81
CA ARG A 286 3.34 -2.61 -19.46
C ARG A 286 4.49 -2.26 -18.51
N LYS A 287 5.73 -2.43 -18.96
CA LYS A 287 6.93 -2.14 -18.16
C LYS A 287 7.03 -0.65 -17.83
N GLU A 288 6.75 0.21 -18.80
CA GLU A 288 6.69 1.67 -18.61
C GLU A 288 5.60 2.07 -17.62
N ILE A 289 4.41 1.47 -17.69
CA ILE A 289 3.34 1.72 -16.71
C ILE A 289 3.79 1.35 -15.30
N GLU A 290 4.48 0.23 -15.11
CA GLU A 290 4.97 -0.19 -13.80
C GLU A 290 5.99 0.80 -13.22
N ALA A 291 6.91 1.27 -14.07
CA ALA A 291 7.90 2.29 -13.72
C ALA A 291 7.23 3.65 -13.41
N ASP A 292 6.29 4.08 -14.25
CA ASP A 292 5.55 5.34 -14.09
C ASP A 292 4.69 5.35 -12.82
N ILE A 293 3.99 4.26 -12.49
CA ILE A 293 3.21 4.15 -11.24
C ILE A 293 4.16 4.24 -10.03
N PHE A 294 5.29 3.52 -10.05
CA PHE A 294 6.27 3.57 -8.97
C PHE A 294 6.85 4.97 -8.78
N ALA A 295 7.24 5.64 -9.88
CA ALA A 295 7.76 7.00 -9.85
C ALA A 295 6.71 7.99 -9.34
N THR A 296 5.47 7.88 -9.84
CA THR A 296 4.33 8.71 -9.41
C THR A 296 4.07 8.60 -7.91
N MET A 297 4.04 7.38 -7.37
CA MET A 297 3.87 7.16 -5.95
C MET A 297 5.06 7.69 -5.14
N SER A 298 6.29 7.50 -5.63
CA SER A 298 7.49 7.98 -4.96
C SER A 298 7.55 9.51 -4.90
N LEU A 299 7.24 10.20 -6.00
CA LEU A 299 7.12 11.65 -6.02
C LEU A 299 6.05 12.14 -5.06
N GLY A 300 4.87 11.50 -5.06
CA GLY A 300 3.78 11.83 -4.13
C GLY A 300 4.14 11.62 -2.66
N MET A 301 4.92 10.58 -2.35
CA MET A 301 5.40 10.29 -1.00
C MET A 301 6.32 11.38 -0.48
N TYR A 302 7.17 11.92 -1.35
CA TYR A 302 8.06 13.04 -1.04
C TYR A 302 7.39 14.42 -1.24
N GLY A 303 6.12 14.47 -1.62
CA GLY A 303 5.38 15.72 -1.77
C GLY A 303 5.79 16.57 -2.98
N PHE A 304 6.37 15.97 -4.02
CA PHE A 304 6.57 16.65 -5.30
C PHE A 304 5.26 16.70 -6.09
N GLU A 305 5.01 17.83 -6.76
CA GLU A 305 3.90 17.93 -7.70
C GLU A 305 4.20 17.17 -9.00
N LEU A 306 3.19 16.51 -9.55
CA LEU A 306 3.30 15.89 -10.87
C LEU A 306 3.03 16.94 -11.94
N ASP A 307 4.01 17.16 -12.82
CA ASP A 307 3.80 17.97 -14.01
C ASP A 307 2.91 17.25 -15.05
N ASP A 308 2.44 18.01 -16.04
CA ASP A 308 1.55 17.49 -17.08
C ASP A 308 2.26 16.57 -18.08
N GLN A 309 3.58 16.69 -18.23
CA GLN A 309 4.37 15.83 -19.11
C GLN A 309 4.46 14.41 -18.54
N LEU A 310 4.71 14.28 -17.23
CA LEU A 310 4.71 13.00 -16.49
C LEU A 310 3.34 12.32 -16.58
N LYS A 311 2.27 13.07 -16.30
CA LYS A 311 0.90 12.54 -16.41
C LYS A 311 0.60 12.08 -17.83
N SER A 312 1.05 12.83 -18.83
CA SER A 312 0.86 12.48 -20.24
C SER A 312 1.63 11.21 -20.63
N HIS A 313 2.84 11.01 -20.11
CA HIS A 313 3.64 9.79 -20.33
C HIS A 313 2.88 8.54 -19.85
N LEU A 314 2.46 8.54 -18.59
CA LEU A 314 1.69 7.45 -17.99
C LEU A 314 0.39 7.18 -18.75
N LYS A 315 -0.40 8.23 -19.06
CA LYS A 315 -1.64 8.10 -19.84
C LYS A 315 -1.39 7.56 -21.25
N GLY A 316 -0.29 7.97 -21.89
CA GLY A 316 0.11 7.50 -23.21
C GLY A 316 0.38 6.00 -23.21
N ASN A 317 1.21 5.52 -22.27
CA ASN A 317 1.54 4.11 -22.12
C ASN A 317 0.31 3.27 -21.78
N TYR A 318 -0.55 3.75 -20.87
CA TYR A 318 -1.85 3.13 -20.58
C TYR A 318 -2.70 2.96 -21.85
N ASN A 319 -2.87 4.03 -22.61
CA ASN A 319 -3.70 4.00 -23.83
C ASN A 319 -3.14 3.05 -24.90
N SER A 320 -1.81 2.97 -25.03
CA SER A 320 -1.16 2.04 -25.94
C SER A 320 -1.35 0.59 -25.47
N TYR A 321 -1.10 0.31 -24.19
CA TYR A 321 -1.27 -1.02 -23.61
C TYR A 321 -2.72 -1.53 -23.70
N ILE A 322 -3.70 -0.68 -23.39
CA ILE A 322 -5.13 -1.01 -23.53
C ILE A 322 -5.45 -1.42 -24.97
N LYS A 323 -4.99 -0.66 -25.97
CA LYS A 323 -5.21 -0.99 -27.40
C LYS A 323 -4.59 -2.34 -27.76
N GLN A 324 -3.42 -2.67 -27.21
CA GLN A 324 -2.78 -3.97 -27.45
C GLN A 324 -3.61 -5.12 -26.86
N LEU A 325 -4.15 -4.95 -25.65
CA LEU A 325 -5.02 -5.96 -25.02
C LEU A 325 -6.34 -6.15 -25.80
N GLU A 326 -6.93 -5.07 -26.30
CA GLU A 326 -8.13 -5.13 -27.15
C GLU A 326 -7.84 -5.82 -28.49
N ASN A 327 -6.70 -5.51 -29.11
CA ASN A 327 -6.26 -6.19 -30.34
C ASN A 327 -5.98 -7.68 -30.12
N ALA A 328 -5.60 -8.06 -28.89
CA ALA A 328 -5.48 -9.46 -28.47
C ALA A 328 -6.83 -10.12 -28.15
N GLY A 329 -7.95 -9.39 -28.27
CA GLY A 329 -9.31 -9.91 -28.08
C GLY A 329 -9.74 -10.02 -26.61
N LYS A 330 -9.05 -9.35 -25.67
CA LYS A 330 -9.47 -9.35 -24.26
C LYS A 330 -10.78 -8.58 -24.07
N SER A 331 -11.65 -9.08 -23.20
CA SER A 331 -12.89 -8.38 -22.83
C SER A 331 -12.59 -7.14 -21.98
N HIS A 332 -13.58 -6.26 -21.82
CA HIS A 332 -13.47 -5.10 -20.95
C HIS A 332 -13.15 -5.50 -19.49
N GLU A 333 -13.82 -6.53 -18.99
CA GLU A 333 -13.59 -7.07 -17.64
C GLU A 333 -12.18 -7.64 -17.48
N ASP A 334 -11.67 -8.33 -18.50
CA ASP A 334 -10.31 -8.87 -18.47
C ASP A 334 -9.26 -7.75 -18.50
N ILE A 335 -9.49 -6.67 -19.25
CA ILE A 335 -8.60 -5.51 -19.31
C ILE A 335 -8.61 -4.76 -17.97
N SER A 336 -9.79 -4.50 -17.41
CA SER A 336 -9.93 -3.87 -16.08
C SER A 336 -9.18 -4.68 -15.01
N LEU A 337 -9.34 -6.00 -15.01
CA LEU A 337 -8.66 -6.89 -14.08
C LEU A 337 -7.13 -6.94 -14.31
N ASP A 338 -6.66 -6.93 -15.56
CA ASP A 338 -5.24 -6.88 -15.90
C ASP A 338 -4.59 -5.60 -15.34
N ILE A 339 -5.25 -4.46 -15.53
CA ILE A 339 -4.82 -3.15 -15.03
C ILE A 339 -4.87 -3.08 -13.50
N GLU A 340 -5.94 -3.60 -12.86
CA GLU A 340 -6.02 -3.68 -11.39
C GLU A 340 -4.84 -4.48 -10.84
N ASN A 341 -4.58 -5.67 -11.41
CA ASN A 341 -3.51 -6.55 -10.94
C ASN A 341 -2.13 -5.91 -11.16
N LEU A 342 -1.90 -5.34 -12.35
CA LEU A 342 -0.69 -4.56 -12.67
C LEU A 342 -0.44 -3.49 -11.61
N SER A 343 -1.42 -2.62 -11.42
CA SER A 343 -1.31 -1.46 -10.53
C SER A 343 -1.12 -1.89 -9.08
N THR A 344 -1.94 -2.84 -8.59
CA THR A 344 -1.86 -3.29 -7.20
C THR A 344 -0.56 -4.03 -6.88
N ASN A 345 0.03 -4.75 -7.85
CA ASN A 345 1.35 -5.35 -7.70
C ASN A 345 2.45 -4.29 -7.52
N VAL A 346 2.43 -3.24 -8.34
CA VAL A 346 3.38 -2.12 -8.24
C VAL A 346 3.24 -1.43 -6.88
N MET A 347 2.00 -1.16 -6.46
CA MET A 347 1.73 -0.55 -5.17
C MET A 347 2.23 -1.40 -3.99
N MET A 348 2.02 -2.73 -4.01
CA MET A 348 2.50 -3.60 -2.94
C MET A 348 4.02 -3.61 -2.84
N LYS A 349 4.70 -3.62 -3.98
CA LYS A 349 6.17 -3.55 -4.04
C LYS A 349 6.67 -2.18 -3.60
N PHE A 350 6.06 -1.08 -4.05
CA PHE A 350 6.31 0.26 -3.51
C PHE A 350 6.18 0.28 -1.99
N ASN A 351 5.07 -0.23 -1.44
CA ASN A 351 4.82 -0.29 -0.01
C ASN A 351 5.90 -1.07 0.76
N SER A 352 6.49 -2.09 0.13
CA SER A 352 7.56 -2.89 0.75
C SER A 352 8.89 -2.13 0.90
N HIS A 353 9.11 -1.10 0.07
CA HIS A 353 10.33 -0.26 0.08
C HIS A 353 10.10 1.10 0.75
N ALA A 354 8.89 1.65 0.66
CA ALA A 354 8.54 3.00 1.11
C ALA A 354 8.96 3.32 2.55
N LYS A 355 8.81 2.35 3.47
CA LYS A 355 9.19 2.54 4.87
C LYS A 355 10.70 2.75 5.02
N GLU A 356 11.51 1.89 4.42
CA GLU A 356 12.97 1.97 4.52
C GLU A 356 13.51 3.22 3.84
N MET A 357 12.96 3.56 2.65
CA MET A 357 13.28 4.78 1.92
C MET A 357 13.02 6.04 2.75
N ASN A 358 11.83 6.16 3.34
CA ASN A 358 11.49 7.32 4.17
C ASN A 358 12.37 7.40 5.42
N GLN A 359 12.61 6.28 6.10
CA GLN A 359 13.47 6.27 7.29
C GLN A 359 14.90 6.72 6.96
N TYR A 360 15.47 6.24 5.87
CA TYR A 360 16.80 6.67 5.44
C TYR A 360 16.84 8.18 5.14
N ILE A 361 15.84 8.70 4.43
CA ILE A 361 15.81 10.13 4.06
C ILE A 361 15.59 11.02 5.29
N GLU A 362 14.75 10.60 6.24
CA GLU A 362 14.58 11.29 7.54
C GLU A 362 15.92 11.35 8.30
N GLU A 363 16.63 10.23 8.39
CA GLU A 363 17.94 10.15 9.04
C GLU A 363 18.99 11.02 8.33
N TYR A 364 19.05 10.97 7.00
CA TYR A 364 19.93 11.78 6.17
C TYR A 364 19.66 13.29 6.36
N THR A 365 18.38 13.68 6.45
CA THR A 365 17.97 15.08 6.69
C THR A 365 18.42 15.57 8.05
N LEU A 366 18.22 14.78 9.09
CA LEU A 366 18.67 15.14 10.44
C LEU A 366 20.19 15.28 10.54
N GLN A 367 20.95 14.43 9.85
CA GLN A 367 22.41 14.51 9.81
C GLN A 367 22.89 15.81 9.15
N GLN A 368 22.30 16.15 8.00
CA GLN A 368 22.66 17.36 7.25
C GLN A 368 22.29 18.65 7.99
N GLU A 369 21.15 18.68 8.70
CA GLU A 369 20.76 19.79 9.57
C GLU A 369 21.76 19.97 10.73
N GLN A 370 22.25 18.87 11.32
CA GLN A 370 23.27 18.90 12.38
C GLN A 370 24.61 19.41 11.86
N GLU A 371 25.08 18.92 10.71
CA GLU A 371 26.34 19.37 10.09
C GLU A 371 26.30 20.88 9.78
N THR A 372 25.20 21.36 9.20
CA THR A 372 25.03 22.79 8.89
C THR A 372 25.03 23.64 10.17
N SER A 373 24.37 23.18 11.25
CA SER A 373 24.36 23.92 12.52
C SER A 373 25.73 24.00 13.18
N LEU A 374 26.55 22.96 13.05
CA LEU A 374 27.91 22.95 13.59
C LEU A 374 28.84 23.88 12.79
N GLU A 375 28.69 23.94 11.46
CA GLU A 375 29.43 24.88 10.61
C GLU A 375 29.04 26.35 10.92
N GLU A 376 27.77 26.64 11.16
CA GLU A 376 27.32 27.97 11.57
C GLU A 376 27.86 28.38 12.95
N ASP A 377 27.86 27.46 13.93
CA ASP A 377 28.44 27.71 15.25
C ASP A 377 29.97 27.94 15.19
N GLU A 378 30.71 27.19 14.35
CA GLU A 378 32.15 27.39 14.13
C GLU A 378 32.45 28.76 13.47
N ILE A 379 31.63 29.20 12.51
CA ILE A 379 31.77 30.52 11.88
C ILE A 379 31.51 31.64 12.88
N VAL A 380 30.51 31.50 13.76
CA VAL A 380 30.22 32.49 14.80
C VAL A 380 31.38 32.58 15.81
N GLU A 381 31.92 31.44 16.26
CA GLU A 381 33.09 31.42 17.15
C GLU A 381 34.33 32.08 16.50
N GLU A 382 34.61 31.82 15.22
CA GLU A 382 35.71 32.50 14.51
C GLU A 382 35.48 34.01 14.39
N THR A 383 34.24 34.47 14.16
CA THR A 383 33.94 35.91 14.08
C THR A 383 34.06 36.62 15.42
N ASP A 384 33.65 35.97 16.52
CA ASP A 384 33.76 36.52 17.88
C ASP A 384 35.23 36.56 18.35
N GLU A 385 36.06 35.57 17.99
CA GLU A 385 37.50 35.60 18.27
C GLU A 385 38.22 36.73 17.53
N ILE A 386 37.81 37.04 16.28
CA ILE A 386 38.38 38.14 15.50
C ILE A 386 37.97 39.50 16.11
N GLU A 387 36.72 39.69 16.54
CA GLU A 387 36.28 40.95 17.17
C GLU A 387 36.91 41.19 18.56
N MET A 388 37.23 40.15 19.33
CA MET A 388 37.94 40.29 20.61
C MET A 388 39.44 40.57 20.47
N SER A 389 39.99 40.50 19.26
CA SER A 389 41.44 40.67 18.99
C SER A 389 41.86 42.09 18.56
N PHE A 390 40.92 43.05 18.49
CA PHE A 390 41.16 44.45 18.07
C PHE A 390 41.22 45.47 19.21
#